data_AF-A0A1J3CIR6-F1
#
_entry.id   AF-A0A1J3CIR6-F1
#
_cell.length_a   1.000
_cell.length_b   1.000
_cell.length_c   1.000
_cell.angle_alpha   90.00
_cell.angle_beta   90.00
_cell.angle_gamma   90.00
#
_symmetry.space_group_name_H-M   'P 1'
#
loop_
_entity.id
_entity.type
_entity.pdbx_description
1 polymer ?
#
loop_
_entity_poly.entity_id
_entity_poly.type
_entity_poly.pdbx_seq_one_letter_code
_entity_poly.pdbx_strand_id
1 'polypeptide(L)'
;KWICEKEIHPMETRNLQLKFMNNPSLPVFTSARIEGDEGQAIRVGLVDPATGQIVSSGEASSAKLQVFVVEGDFDNWTAEDIRNNIVRE
;
A
#
# COMPACT_ATOMS: atom_id res chain seq x y z
N LYS A 1 -16.93 -35.46 -16.65
CA LYS A 1 -17.99 -34.63 -16.04
C LYS A 1 -17.28 -33.52 -15.30
N TRP A 2 -17.21 -32.34 -15.91
CA TRP A 2 -16.47 -31.20 -15.38
C TRP A 2 -17.38 -30.43 -14.42
N ILE A 3 -17.04 -30.42 -13.15
CA ILE A 3 -17.46 -29.39 -12.21
C ILE A 3 -16.25 -29.15 -11.30
N CYS A 4 -15.34 -28.28 -11.72
CA CYS A 4 -14.58 -27.54 -10.73
C CYS A 4 -15.56 -26.51 -10.19
N GLU A 5 -16.16 -26.79 -9.04
CA GLU A 5 -16.68 -25.76 -8.16
C GLU A 5 -15.49 -24.87 -7.81
N LYS A 6 -15.24 -23.88 -8.67
CA LYS A 6 -14.54 -22.68 -8.27
C LYS A 6 -15.45 -22.10 -7.19
N GLU A 7 -15.14 -22.43 -5.94
CA GLU A 7 -15.68 -21.73 -4.80
C GLU A 7 -15.31 -20.26 -5.02
N ILE A 8 -16.23 -19.53 -5.63
CA ILE A 8 -16.31 -18.10 -5.49
C ILE A 8 -16.82 -17.95 -4.07
N HIS A 9 -15.90 -18.14 -3.10
CA HIS A 9 -16.04 -17.44 -1.84
C HIS A 9 -16.25 -16.00 -2.29
N PRO A 10 -17.41 -15.37 -2.00
CA PRO A 10 -17.49 -13.93 -2.14
C PRO A 10 -16.25 -13.44 -1.42
N MET A 11 -15.38 -12.78 -2.18
CA MET A 11 -14.14 -12.23 -1.68
C MET A 11 -14.60 -11.17 -0.72
N GLU A 12 -15.00 -11.60 0.48
CA GLU A 12 -15.31 -10.80 1.64
C GLU A 12 -14.14 -9.85 1.64
N THR A 13 -14.42 -8.61 1.26
CA THR A 13 -13.42 -7.65 0.81
C THR A 13 -12.42 -7.57 1.93
N ARG A 14 -11.34 -8.35 1.82
CA ARG A 14 -10.41 -8.49 2.93
C ARG A 14 -9.81 -7.12 3.01
N ASN A 15 -10.15 -6.40 4.08
CA ASN A 15 -9.78 -5.01 4.29
C ASN A 15 -8.28 -4.95 4.60
N LEU A 16 -7.44 -5.45 3.71
CA LEU A 16 -6.00 -5.48 3.87
C LEU A 16 -5.46 -4.07 3.75
N GLN A 17 -4.47 -3.76 4.57
CA GLN A 17 -3.88 -2.43 4.65
C GLN A 17 -2.40 -2.49 4.32
N LEU A 18 -1.91 -1.51 3.58
CA LEU A 18 -0.48 -1.26 3.49
C LEU A 18 -0.06 -0.44 4.70
N LYS A 19 0.99 -0.87 5.39
CA LYS A 19 1.55 -0.19 6.57
C LYS A 19 3.05 -0.06 6.47
N PHE A 20 3.59 1.05 6.96
CA PHE A 20 5.02 1.17 7.21
C PHE A 20 5.40 0.30 8.42
N MET A 21 6.39 -0.57 8.25
CA MET A 21 6.90 -1.46 9.29
C MET A 21 8.04 -0.83 10.10
N ASN A 22 8.59 0.28 9.60
CA ASN A 22 9.56 1.12 10.26
C ASN A 22 9.26 2.58 9.90
N ASN A 23 9.74 3.53 10.70
CA ASN A 23 9.38 4.93 10.52
C ASN A 23 10.18 5.52 9.36
N PRO A 24 9.57 6.32 8.47
CA PRO A 24 10.35 7.11 7.53
C PRO A 24 11.22 8.09 8.31
N SER A 25 12.46 8.27 7.88
CA SER A 25 13.32 9.34 8.37
C SER A 25 12.73 10.68 7.98
N LEU A 26 12.64 11.58 8.94
CA LEU A 26 12.11 12.93 8.76
C LEU A 26 13.24 13.96 8.84
N PRO A 27 13.17 15.06 8.06
CA PRO A 27 12.16 15.37 7.04
C PRO A 27 12.36 14.55 5.74
N VAL A 28 11.26 14.28 5.02
CA VAL A 28 11.31 13.59 3.71
C VAL A 28 11.58 14.61 2.60
N PHE A 29 12.62 14.35 1.80
CA PHE A 29 12.89 15.09 0.57
C PHE A 29 12.72 14.17 -0.63
N THR A 30 11.74 14.48 -1.48
CA THR A 30 11.38 13.65 -2.65
C THR A 30 12.43 13.66 -3.77
N SER A 31 13.37 14.62 -3.73
CA SER A 31 14.54 14.67 -4.63
C SER A 31 15.73 13.84 -4.17
N ALA A 32 15.59 13.09 -3.07
CA ALA A 32 16.60 12.22 -2.50
C ALA A 32 16.05 10.80 -2.26
N ARG A 33 16.95 9.86 -1.96
CA ARG A 33 16.54 8.52 -1.50
C ARG A 33 15.76 8.67 -0.21
N ILE A 34 14.54 8.12 -0.18
CA ILE A 34 13.74 8.08 1.04
C ILE A 34 14.19 6.89 1.89
N GLU A 35 14.61 7.17 3.12
CA GLU A 35 15.14 6.21 4.08
C GLU A 35 14.20 6.09 5.29
N GLY A 36 14.26 4.96 5.97
CA GLY A 36 13.66 4.74 7.27
C GLY A 36 14.59 5.20 8.39
N ASP A 37 14.17 5.00 9.63
CA ASP A 37 14.97 5.28 10.82
C ASP A 37 16.38 4.67 10.73
N GLU A 38 17.35 5.42 11.26
CA GLU A 38 18.78 5.02 11.29
C GLU A 38 19.39 4.73 9.90
N GLY A 39 18.83 5.32 8.83
CA GLY A 39 19.31 5.12 7.45
C GLY A 39 18.93 3.76 6.84
N GLN A 40 17.99 3.05 7.46
CA GLN A 40 17.52 1.76 6.94
C GLN A 40 16.63 1.94 5.70
N ALA A 41 16.39 0.86 4.95
CA ALA A 41 15.35 0.89 3.92
C ALA A 41 13.95 1.01 4.57
N ILE A 42 13.06 1.77 3.92
CA ILE A 42 11.64 1.76 4.29
C ILE A 42 11.05 0.39 3.95
N ARG A 43 10.32 -0.18 4.90
CA ARG A 43 9.63 -1.45 4.78
C ARG A 43 8.12 -1.21 4.79
N VAL A 44 7.43 -1.72 3.79
CA VAL A 44 5.97 -1.69 3.71
C VAL A 44 5.46 -3.11 3.76
N GLY A 45 4.49 -3.38 4.63
CA GLY A 45 3.83 -4.67 4.78
C GLY A 45 2.36 -4.60 4.37
N LEU A 46 1.86 -5.64 3.72
CA LEU A 46 0.42 -5.89 3.60
C LEU A 46 -0.05 -6.56 4.88
N VAL A 47 -1.01 -5.97 5.58
CA VAL A 47 -1.43 -6.38 6.92
C VAL A 47 -2.93 -6.65 6.93
N ASP A 48 -3.33 -7.75 7.55
CA ASP A 48 -4.72 -7.98 7.93
C ASP A 48 -5.01 -7.19 9.22
N PRO A 49 -5.88 -6.16 9.20
CA PRO A 49 -6.15 -5.36 10.38
C PRO A 49 -6.92 -6.11 11.47
N ALA A 50 -7.62 -7.20 11.15
CA ALA A 50 -8.34 -8.00 12.14
C ALA A 50 -7.38 -8.79 13.03
N THR A 51 -6.27 -9.27 12.46
CA THR A 51 -5.28 -10.11 13.17
C THR A 51 -3.97 -9.39 13.46
N GLY A 52 -3.70 -8.26 12.80
CA GLY A 52 -2.43 -7.56 12.83
C GLY A 52 -1.28 -8.30 12.12
N GLN A 53 -1.57 -9.42 11.45
CA GLN A 53 -0.54 -10.27 10.83
C GLN A 53 -0.16 -9.76 9.44
N ILE A 54 1.11 -9.94 9.08
CA ILE A 54 1.60 -9.66 7.73
C ILE A 54 1.12 -10.76 6.78
N VAL A 55 0.51 -10.36 5.67
CA VAL A 55 0.08 -11.24 4.59
C VAL A 55 1.21 -11.37 3.56
N SER A 56 1.94 -12.48 3.62
CA SER A 56 3.10 -12.75 2.76
C SER A 56 2.82 -13.71 1.60
N SER A 57 1.59 -14.19 1.46
CA SER A 57 1.21 -15.17 0.43
C SER A 57 -0.17 -14.87 -0.16
N GLY A 58 -0.38 -15.26 -1.42
CA GLY A 58 -1.62 -15.07 -2.15
C GLY A 58 -1.51 -14.00 -3.25
N GLU A 59 -2.62 -13.75 -3.92
CA GLU A 59 -2.69 -12.79 -5.03
C GLU A 59 -2.38 -11.37 -4.56
N ALA A 60 -3.00 -10.96 -3.45
CA ALA A 60 -2.83 -9.60 -2.90
C ALA A 60 -1.38 -9.31 -2.47
N SER A 61 -0.66 -10.28 -1.90
CA SER A 61 0.75 -10.10 -1.51
C SER A 61 1.70 -10.03 -2.71
N SER A 62 1.24 -10.40 -3.90
CA SER A 62 2.02 -10.38 -5.14
C SER A 62 1.76 -9.12 -5.97
N ALA A 63 0.91 -8.21 -5.49
CA ALA A 63 0.58 -6.97 -6.15
C ALA A 63 1.80 -6.03 -6.25
N LYS A 64 1.89 -5.29 -7.35
CA LYS A 64 2.91 -4.26 -7.53
C LYS A 64 2.47 -2.97 -6.84
N LEU A 65 3.37 -2.39 -6.06
CA LEU A 65 3.18 -1.10 -5.42
C LEU A 65 3.83 0.00 -6.25
N GLN A 66 3.13 1.12 -6.41
CA GLN A 66 3.66 2.35 -6.98
C GLN A 66 3.39 3.50 -6.01
N VAL A 67 4.39 4.36 -5.81
CA VAL A 67 4.34 5.52 -4.92
C VAL A 67 4.36 6.77 -5.77
N PHE A 68 3.52 7.74 -5.44
CA PHE A 68 3.41 9.03 -6.13
C PHE A 68 3.56 10.16 -5.13
N VAL A 69 4.13 11.27 -5.60
CA VAL A 69 4.07 12.55 -4.90
C VAL A 69 2.81 13.27 -5.36
N VAL A 70 2.05 13.78 -4.41
CA VAL A 70 0.84 14.56 -4.65
C VAL A 70 0.99 15.95 -4.04
N GLU A 71 0.30 16.95 -4.60
CA GLU A 71 0.30 18.34 -4.10
C GLU A 71 -1.09 18.75 -3.63
N GLY A 72 -1.24 19.21 -2.38
CA GLY A 72 -2.51 19.74 -1.85
C GLY A 72 -2.76 19.39 -0.37
N ASP A 73 -3.95 19.72 0.11
CA ASP A 73 -4.48 19.30 1.41
C ASP A 73 -5.32 18.03 1.18
N PHE A 74 -4.77 16.88 1.60
CA PHE A 74 -5.26 15.55 1.20
C PHE A 74 -6.47 15.03 1.98
N ASP A 75 -7.05 15.83 2.87
CA ASP A 75 -8.15 15.38 3.71
C ASP A 75 -9.39 15.06 2.85
N ASN A 76 -9.95 13.86 3.02
CA ASN A 76 -11.11 13.34 2.28
C ASN A 76 -10.98 13.24 0.74
N TRP A 77 -9.76 13.10 0.20
CA TRP A 77 -9.58 12.93 -1.24
C TRP A 77 -10.16 11.64 -1.81
N THR A 78 -10.81 11.75 -2.96
CA THR A 78 -11.21 10.60 -3.79
C THR A 78 -10.02 10.08 -4.60
N ALA A 79 -10.19 8.89 -5.19
CA ALA A 79 -9.20 8.36 -6.13
C ALA A 79 -8.99 9.26 -7.37
N GLU A 80 -10.00 10.05 -7.75
CA GLU A 80 -9.88 11.04 -8.83
C GLU A 80 -9.04 12.24 -8.39
N ASP A 81 -9.28 12.76 -7.19
CA ASP A 81 -8.49 13.85 -6.61
C ASP A 81 -7.02 13.46 -6.51
N ILE A 82 -6.72 12.26 -6.03
CA ILE A 82 -5.34 11.73 -6.02
C ILE A 82 -4.75 11.78 -7.41
N ARG A 83 -5.42 11.20 -8.42
CA ARG A 83 -4.90 11.11 -9.80
C ARG A 83 -4.66 12.48 -10.43
N ASN A 84 -5.53 13.45 -10.15
CA ASN A 84 -5.45 14.80 -10.71
C ASN A 84 -4.32 15.63 -10.09
N ASN A 85 -3.94 15.33 -8.85
CA ASN A 85 -2.93 16.07 -8.11
C ASN A 85 -1.58 15.33 -8.02
N ILE A 86 -1.38 14.24 -8.75
CA ILE A 86 -0.05 13.62 -8.90
C ILE A 86 0.88 14.64 -9.56
N VAL A 87 1.98 14.97 -8.88
CA VAL A 87 3.04 15.82 -9.42
C VAL A 87 3.73 15.09 -10.56
N ARG A 88 3.84 15.74 -11.71
CA ARG A 88 4.55 15.23 -12.89
C ARG A 88 5.65 16.22 -13.23
N GLU A 89 6.89 15.73 -13.32
CA GLU A 89 8.04 16.48 -13.86
C GLU A 89 8.06 16.43 -15.40
#